data_AF-A0AAX4I1R7-F1
#
_entry.id   AF-A0AAX4I1R7-F1
#
_cell.length_a   1.000
_cell.length_b   1.000
_cell.length_c   1.000
_cell.angle_alpha   90.00
_cell.angle_beta   90.00
_cell.angle_gamma   90.00
#
_symmetry.space_group_name_H-M   'P 1'
#
loop_
_entity.id
_entity.type
_entity.pdbx_description
1 polymer ?
#
loop_
_entity_poly.entity_id
_entity_poly.type
_entity_poly.pdbx_seq_one_letter_code
_entity_poly.pdbx_strand_id
1 'polypeptide(L)'
;MFTDQIPDVPGSAESGVQGAKTKLGNMLPELSGVLGGSPRGWGLTFMISGGKTGRSNGTAWWVGLPNLFWWCDRENGVAGMICSQILPFGDRAVVELWSKVETTVYGGLRATTKDGLPL
;
A
#
# COMPACT_ATOMS: atom_id res chain seq x y z
N MET A 1 -16.26 -1.87 5.87
CA MET A 1 -15.15 -2.57 5.19
C MET A 1 -13.99 -1.62 4.90
N PHE A 2 -14.18 -0.54 4.12
CA PHE A 2 -13.14 0.46 3.79
C PHE A 2 -13.14 1.67 4.73
N THR A 3 -13.37 1.43 6.02
CA THR A 3 -13.26 2.44 7.09
C THR A 3 -12.48 1.81 8.23
N ASP A 4 -11.85 2.63 9.07
CA ASP A 4 -11.20 2.11 10.27
C ASP A 4 -12.23 1.41 11.17
N GLN A 5 -11.98 0.15 11.49
CA GLN A 5 -12.86 -0.70 12.29
C GLN A 5 -12.48 -0.70 13.77
N ILE A 6 -11.31 -0.16 14.13
CA ILE A 6 -10.84 -0.07 15.52
C ILE A 6 -10.31 1.34 15.85
N PRO A 7 -11.12 2.40 15.63
CA PRO A 7 -10.67 3.79 15.83
C PRO A 7 -10.30 4.10 17.28
N ASP A 8 -10.81 3.34 18.23
CA ASP A 8 -10.56 3.52 19.67
C ASP A 8 -9.23 2.89 20.13
N VAL A 9 -8.42 2.35 19.20
CA VAL A 9 -7.09 1.78 19.48
C VAL A 9 -6.02 2.61 18.76
N PRO A 10 -5.54 3.71 19.37
CA PRO A 10 -4.53 4.58 18.77
C PRO A 10 -3.25 3.82 18.46
N GLY A 11 -2.59 4.15 17.34
CA GLY A 11 -1.32 3.54 16.99
C GLY A 11 -1.41 2.12 16.41
N SER A 12 -2.60 1.52 16.34
CA SER A 12 -2.79 0.14 15.87
C SER A 12 -2.28 -0.08 14.44
N ALA A 13 -2.38 0.94 13.57
CA ALA A 13 -1.89 0.91 12.19
C ALA A 13 -0.43 1.39 12.03
N GLU A 14 0.28 1.60 13.14
CA GLU A 14 1.65 2.13 13.18
C GLU A 14 2.69 1.09 13.60
N SER A 15 2.22 -0.07 14.04
CA SER A 15 3.07 -1.18 14.45
C SER A 15 3.84 -1.76 13.26
N GLY A 16 5.14 -1.97 13.43
CA GLY A 16 5.97 -2.66 12.44
C GLY A 16 5.59 -4.13 12.30
N VAL A 17 5.91 -4.73 11.16
CA VAL A 17 5.68 -6.16 10.91
C VAL A 17 6.95 -6.94 11.25
N GLN A 18 6.86 -7.83 12.24
CA GLN A 18 7.89 -8.82 12.52
C GLN A 18 7.45 -10.18 11.97
N GLY A 19 8.25 -10.75 11.07
CA GLY A 19 7.97 -12.09 10.54
C GLY A 19 8.09 -13.16 11.63
N ALA A 20 7.06 -14.02 11.75
CA ALA A 20 7.08 -15.17 12.65
C ALA A 20 8.20 -16.17 12.31
N LYS A 21 8.60 -16.23 11.04
CA LYS A 21 9.75 -17.00 10.55
C LYS A 21 10.77 -16.03 9.96
N THR A 22 11.80 -15.70 10.73
CA THR A 22 12.84 -14.72 10.35
C THR A 22 13.58 -15.07 9.05
N LYS A 23 13.62 -16.36 8.67
CA LYS A 23 14.21 -16.81 7.39
C LYS A 23 13.35 -16.47 6.16
N LEU A 24 12.08 -16.11 6.34
CA LEU A 24 11.15 -15.85 5.24
C LEU A 24 10.85 -14.36 5.04
N GLY A 25 11.31 -13.49 5.94
CA GLY A 25 11.08 -12.05 5.83
C GLY A 25 12.16 -11.24 6.50
N ASN A 26 12.62 -10.22 5.79
CA ASN A 26 13.48 -9.19 6.34
C ASN A 26 12.68 -8.32 7.32
N MET A 27 13.35 -7.70 8.29
CA MET A 27 12.75 -6.57 8.99
C MET A 27 12.56 -5.43 7.98
N LEU A 28 11.38 -4.81 8.00
CA LEU A 28 11.04 -3.71 7.09
C LEU A 28 10.86 -2.38 7.82
N PRO A 29 11.94 -1.61 8.05
CA PRO A 29 11.83 -0.18 8.37
C PRO A 29 11.17 0.59 7.23
N GLU A 30 11.37 0.16 5.97
CA GLU A 30 10.98 0.87 4.75
C GLU A 30 9.47 0.91 4.49
N LEU A 31 8.67 0.02 5.08
CA LEU A 31 7.22 0.03 4.88
C LEU A 31 6.62 1.36 5.41
N SER A 32 7.20 1.89 6.49
CA SER A 32 6.88 3.22 7.02
C SER A 32 7.22 4.36 6.04
N GLY A 33 8.21 4.16 5.16
CA GLY A 33 8.64 5.13 4.15
C GLY A 33 7.73 5.18 2.93
N VAL A 34 7.11 4.05 2.57
CA VAL A 34 6.09 3.93 1.51
C VAL A 34 4.70 4.34 2.02
N LEU A 35 4.43 4.05 3.29
CA LEU A 35 3.27 4.56 4.01
C LEU A 35 3.36 6.08 4.13
N GLY A 36 2.44 6.78 3.49
CA GLY A 36 2.35 8.22 3.55
C GLY A 36 1.14 8.64 4.38
N GLY A 37 1.36 9.57 5.31
CA GLY A 37 0.31 10.36 5.94
C GLY A 37 -0.49 9.68 7.06
N SER A 38 -1.17 10.54 7.82
CA SER A 38 -2.36 10.21 8.60
C SER A 38 -3.59 10.67 7.79
N PRO A 39 -4.74 9.99 7.92
CA PRO A 39 -5.02 8.87 8.83
C PRO A 39 -4.61 7.50 8.27
N ARG A 40 -4.23 6.60 9.18
CA ARG A 40 -4.03 5.17 8.94
C ARG A 40 -5.01 4.40 9.82
N GLY A 41 -5.58 3.30 9.31
CA GLY A 41 -6.53 2.50 10.07
C GLY A 41 -6.65 1.08 9.53
N TRP A 42 -7.50 0.28 10.16
CA TRP A 42 -7.73 -1.11 9.76
C TRP A 42 -9.12 -1.28 9.19
N GLY A 43 -9.19 -1.62 7.91
CA GLY A 43 -10.41 -2.13 7.30
C GLY A 43 -10.69 -3.57 7.71
N LEU A 44 -11.76 -4.15 7.17
CA LEU A 44 -11.98 -5.59 7.31
C LEU A 44 -11.02 -6.31 6.36
N THR A 45 -9.93 -6.89 6.91
CA THR A 45 -8.86 -7.68 6.24
C THR A 45 -7.63 -6.92 5.70
N PHE A 46 -7.58 -5.60 5.79
CA PHE A 46 -6.53 -4.80 5.16
C PHE A 46 -6.22 -3.49 5.90
N MET A 47 -5.10 -2.87 5.57
CA MET A 47 -4.77 -1.53 6.04
C MET A 47 -5.42 -0.49 5.13
N ILE A 48 -5.85 0.62 5.73
CA ILE A 48 -6.33 1.81 5.04
C ILE A 48 -5.30 2.90 5.26
N SER A 49 -4.72 3.43 4.18
CA SER A 49 -3.82 4.57 4.27
C SER A 49 -3.64 5.27 2.92
N GLY A 50 -3.23 6.53 3.00
CA GLY A 50 -2.62 7.23 1.87
C GLY A 50 -1.20 6.73 1.56
N GLY A 51 -0.51 7.49 0.72
CA GLY A 51 0.84 7.19 0.29
C GLY A 51 1.52 8.36 -0.39
N LYS A 52 2.84 8.26 -0.55
CA LYS A 52 3.64 9.25 -1.32
C LYS A 52 3.51 9.07 -2.82
N THR A 53 2.90 7.98 -3.26
CA THR A 53 2.73 7.58 -4.66
C THR A 53 1.56 8.28 -5.35
N GLY A 54 0.67 8.92 -4.58
CA GLY A 54 -0.48 9.63 -5.12
C GLY A 54 -1.84 8.98 -4.92
N ARG A 55 -1.88 7.80 -4.30
CA ARG A 55 -3.13 7.16 -3.88
C ARG A 55 -3.89 8.00 -2.87
N SER A 56 -5.22 7.85 -2.86
CA SER A 56 -6.08 8.51 -1.90
C SER A 56 -5.88 8.04 -0.47
N ASN A 57 -6.21 8.89 0.51
CA ASN A 57 -6.07 8.57 1.93
C ASN A 57 -6.91 7.36 2.38
N GLY A 58 -8.03 7.09 1.70
CA GLY A 58 -8.90 5.93 1.95
C GLY A 58 -8.50 4.64 1.23
N THR A 59 -7.30 4.58 0.62
CA THR A 59 -6.87 3.41 -0.16
C THR A 59 -6.69 2.19 0.74
N ALA A 60 -7.38 1.10 0.40
CA ALA A 60 -7.15 -0.20 1.02
C ALA A 60 -5.95 -0.87 0.38
N TRP A 61 -5.06 -1.44 1.17
CA TRP A 61 -3.91 -2.17 0.65
C TRP A 61 -3.41 -3.20 1.66
N TRP A 62 -2.71 -4.21 1.14
CA TRP A 62 -2.06 -5.21 1.98
C TRP A 62 -0.89 -5.85 1.25
N VAL A 63 -0.18 -6.71 1.99
CA VAL A 63 1.02 -7.38 1.52
C VAL A 63 0.94 -8.88 1.76
N GLY A 64 1.71 -9.64 0.98
CA GLY A 64 1.87 -11.08 1.13
C GLY A 64 3.33 -11.51 1.10
N LEU A 65 3.61 -12.65 1.73
CA LEU A 65 4.97 -13.11 2.04
C LEU A 65 5.92 -13.18 0.82
N PRO A 66 5.56 -13.72 -0.35
CA PRO A 66 6.46 -13.74 -1.50
C PRO A 66 6.47 -12.38 -2.23
N ASN A 67 6.68 -11.29 -1.48
CA ASN A 67 6.67 -9.91 -1.94
C ASN A 67 5.45 -9.59 -2.82
N LEU A 68 4.25 -9.90 -2.31
CA LEU A 68 2.99 -9.52 -2.93
C LEU A 68 2.55 -8.17 -2.37
N PHE A 69 2.09 -7.26 -3.24
CA PHE A 69 1.55 -5.97 -2.85
C PHE A 69 0.28 -5.71 -3.65
N TRP A 70 -0.85 -5.46 -3.00
CA TRP A 70 -2.07 -5.05 -3.69
C TRP A 70 -2.64 -3.77 -3.07
N TRP A 71 -3.32 -2.97 -3.87
CA TRP A 71 -4.05 -1.79 -3.43
C TRP A 71 -5.36 -1.61 -4.20
N CYS A 72 -6.31 -0.95 -3.56
CA CYS A 72 -7.63 -0.61 -4.10
C CYS A 72 -8.03 0.79 -3.63
N ASP A 73 -8.03 1.72 -4.56
CA ASP A 73 -8.37 3.13 -4.36
C ASP A 73 -9.73 3.41 -5.01
N ARG A 74 -10.75 3.44 -4.17
CA ARG A 74 -12.13 3.65 -4.59
C ARG A 74 -12.44 5.08 -4.99
N GLU A 75 -11.64 6.05 -4.54
CA GLU A 75 -11.84 7.46 -4.87
C GLU A 75 -11.37 7.75 -6.30
N ASN A 76 -10.21 7.20 -6.68
CA ASN A 76 -9.68 7.33 -8.05
C ASN A 76 -10.15 6.22 -9.00
N GLY A 77 -10.93 5.25 -8.53
CA GLY A 77 -11.46 4.16 -9.35
C GLY A 77 -10.39 3.20 -9.87
N VAL A 78 -9.27 3.05 -9.16
CA VAL A 78 -8.11 2.27 -9.61
C VAL A 78 -7.69 1.23 -8.57
N ALA A 79 -7.23 0.08 -9.04
CA ALA A 79 -6.62 -0.96 -8.22
C ALA A 79 -5.41 -1.55 -8.93
N GLY A 80 -4.52 -2.18 -8.18
CA GLY A 80 -3.34 -2.81 -8.75
C GLY A 80 -2.74 -3.89 -7.85
N MET A 81 -1.86 -4.69 -8.45
CA MET A 81 -1.16 -5.75 -7.74
C MET A 81 0.22 -6.00 -8.35
N ILE A 82 1.21 -6.18 -7.47
CA ILE A 82 2.50 -6.79 -7.78
C ILE A 82 2.46 -8.23 -7.29
N CYS A 83 2.61 -9.17 -8.22
CA CYS A 83 2.64 -10.61 -7.97
C CYS A 83 4.04 -11.16 -8.22
N SER A 84 4.85 -11.29 -7.17
CA SER A 84 6.17 -11.93 -7.27
C SER A 84 6.16 -13.34 -6.64
N GLN A 85 7.25 -14.07 -6.83
CA GLN A 85 7.56 -15.33 -6.14
C GLN A 85 8.94 -15.24 -5.47
N ILE A 86 9.28 -14.05 -4.94
CA ILE A 86 10.61 -13.74 -4.40
C ILE A 86 10.56 -13.78 -2.87
N LEU A 87 11.55 -14.42 -2.27
CA LEU A 87 11.82 -14.43 -0.84
C LEU A 87 13.29 -14.07 -0.59
N PRO A 88 13.61 -13.50 0.59
CA PRO A 88 12.71 -13.16 1.70
C PRO A 88 11.76 -12.00 1.39
N PHE A 89 10.64 -11.93 2.13
CA PHE A 89 9.75 -10.75 2.13
C PHE A 89 10.54 -9.48 2.43
N GLY A 90 10.17 -8.38 1.79
CA GLY A 90 10.92 -7.14 1.86
C GLY A 90 12.12 -7.10 0.94
N ASP A 91 12.02 -7.75 -0.23
CA ASP A 91 13.01 -7.60 -1.28
C ASP A 91 12.96 -6.17 -1.82
N ARG A 92 14.11 -5.48 -1.79
CA ARG A 92 14.21 -4.07 -2.14
C ARG A 92 13.81 -3.80 -3.59
N ALA A 93 14.18 -4.67 -4.53
CA ALA A 93 13.85 -4.47 -5.93
C ALA A 93 12.34 -4.57 -6.16
N VAL A 94 11.65 -5.49 -5.45
CA VAL A 94 10.19 -5.60 -5.54
C VAL A 94 9.48 -4.41 -4.89
N VAL A 95 9.97 -3.92 -3.74
CA VAL A 95 9.42 -2.71 -3.10
C VAL A 95 9.58 -1.47 -3.97
N GLU A 96 10.77 -1.28 -4.57
CA GLU A 96 11.02 -0.20 -5.52
C GLU A 96 10.12 -0.31 -6.76
N LEU A 97 9.92 -1.52 -7.29
CA LEU A 97 9.01 -1.78 -8.40
C LEU A 97 7.57 -1.39 -8.05
N TRP A 98 7.06 -1.83 -6.89
CA TRP A 98 5.72 -1.47 -6.42
C TRP A 98 5.54 0.05 -6.34
N SER A 99 6.47 0.75 -5.69
CA SER A 99 6.42 2.22 -5.56
C SER A 99 6.41 2.92 -6.92
N LYS A 100 7.27 2.48 -7.86
CA LYS A 100 7.34 3.05 -9.22
C LYS A 100 6.09 2.79 -10.03
N VAL A 101 5.55 1.57 -10.00
CA VAL A 101 4.31 1.21 -10.70
C VAL A 101 3.15 2.04 -10.17
N GLU A 102 2.94 2.06 -8.85
CA GLU A 102 1.85 2.82 -8.22
C GLU A 102 1.98 4.31 -8.57
N THR A 103 3.17 4.91 -8.39
CA THR A 103 3.42 6.33 -8.76
C THR A 103 3.13 6.62 -10.22
N THR A 104 3.52 5.72 -11.13
CA THR A 104 3.31 5.90 -12.58
C THR A 104 1.84 5.85 -12.94
N VAL A 105 1.09 4.90 -12.36
CA VAL A 105 -0.37 4.78 -12.55
C VAL A 105 -1.07 6.07 -12.13
N TYR A 106 -0.80 6.57 -10.92
CA TYR A 106 -1.40 7.82 -10.44
C TYR A 106 -0.93 9.06 -11.21
N GLY A 107 0.32 9.07 -11.70
CA GLY A 107 0.80 10.11 -12.60
C GLY A 107 0.00 10.15 -13.90
N GLY A 108 -0.28 8.99 -14.50
CA GLY A 108 -1.10 8.86 -15.69
C GLY A 108 -2.55 9.32 -15.47
N LEU A 109 -3.19 8.90 -14.37
CA LEU A 109 -4.56 9.31 -14.05
C LEU A 109 -4.70 10.84 -13.97
N ARG A 110 -3.74 11.52 -13.31
CA ARG A 110 -3.75 12.98 -13.20
C ARG A 110 -3.53 13.68 -14.54
N ALA A 111 -2.75 13.10 -15.45
CA ALA A 111 -2.57 13.65 -16.79
C ALA A 111 -3.87 13.55 -17.60
N THR A 112 -4.52 12.38 -17.60
CA THR A 112 -5.80 12.15 -18.29
C THR A 112 -6.90 13.10 -17.79
N THR A 113 -6.99 13.35 -16.49
CA THR A 113 -7.95 14.31 -15.93
C THR A 113 -7.66 15.76 -16.36
N LYS A 114 -6.38 16.15 -16.47
CA LYS A 114 -6.00 17.49 -16.96
C LYS A 114 -6.39 17.70 -18.43
N ASP A 115 -6.35 16.64 -19.22
CA ASP A 115 -6.70 16.68 -20.64
C ASP A 115 -8.21 16.58 -20.90
N GLY A 116 -9.05 16.58 -19.85
CA GLY A 116 -10.51 16.57 -19.95
C GLY A 116 -11.11 15.24 -20.40
N LEU A 117 -10.33 14.16 -20.38
CA LEU A 117 -10.80 12.81 -20.70
C LEU A 117 -11.49 12.19 -19.46
N PRO A 118 -12.67 11.59 -19.61
CA PRO A 118 -13.35 10.91 -18.50
C PRO A 118 -12.55 9.68 -18.03
N LEU A 119 -12.66 9.38 -16.74
CA LEU A 119 -12.23 8.11 -16.13
C LEU A 119 -13.26 7.01 -16.37
#